data_AF-A0A2P9GWU1-F1
#
_entry.id   AF-A0A2P9GWU1-F1
#
_cell.length_a   1.000
_cell.length_b   1.000
_cell.length_c   1.000
_cell.angle_alpha   90.00
_cell.angle_beta   90.00
_cell.angle_gamma   90.00
#
_symmetry.space_group_name_H-M   'P 1'
#
loop_
_entity.id
_entity.type
_entity.pdbx_description
1 polymer ?
#
loop_
_entity_poly.entity_id
_entity_poly.type
_entity_poly.pdbx_seq_one_letter_code
_entity_poly.pdbx_strand_id
1 'polypeptide(L)'
;MVILDLGSKLDAYCSDMTRTWVPGAPSPKLMEIYKTVREAQLAAQDKIRAGIDSVAVDSAARDLIRDAGYGDNFGHGLGHGVGLAVHEKPGLRKVEPTLLEENMVVTVEPGIYIPGFAGVRLENMVRLTKTGCELLTREQFFYDW
;
A
#
# COMPACT_ATOMS: atom_id res chain seq x y z
N MET A 1 1.04 16.55 -10.26
CA MET A 1 0.61 15.18 -9.91
C MET A 1 -0.64 15.27 -9.05
N VAL A 2 -1.45 14.22 -9.00
CA VAL A 2 -2.67 14.13 -8.19
C VAL A 2 -2.71 12.74 -7.57
N ILE A 3 -2.86 12.65 -6.25
CA ILE A 3 -3.19 11.40 -5.58
C ILE A 3 -4.71 11.26 -5.65
N LEU A 4 -5.17 10.19 -6.26
CA LEU A 4 -6.57 9.79 -6.37
C LEU A 4 -6.77 8.63 -5.41
N ASP A 5 -7.23 8.94 -4.20
CA ASP A 5 -7.63 8.00 -3.17
C ASP A 5 -9.16 7.99 -3.11
N LEU A 6 -9.75 6.84 -3.43
CA LEU A 6 -11.18 6.71 -3.56
C LEU A 6 -11.66 5.27 -3.33
N GLY A 7 -12.82 5.20 -2.71
CA GLY A 7 -13.53 3.97 -2.40
C GLY A 7 -14.98 4.00 -2.88
N SER A 8 -15.63 2.84 -2.76
CA SER A 8 -17.06 2.67 -3.02
C SER A 8 -17.68 1.83 -1.92
N LYS A 9 -19.02 1.88 -1.80
CA LYS A 9 -19.76 1.02 -0.88
C LYS A 9 -20.80 0.23 -1.66
N LEU A 10 -20.75 -1.09 -1.56
CA LEU A 10 -21.70 -2.01 -2.19
C LEU A 10 -22.17 -3.00 -1.14
N ASP A 11 -23.49 -3.14 -0.98
CA ASP A 11 -24.11 -4.07 -0.02
C ASP A 11 -23.49 -4.00 1.39
N ALA A 12 -23.25 -2.77 1.85
CA ALA A 12 -22.60 -2.40 3.11
C ALA A 12 -21.07 -2.63 3.21
N TYR A 13 -20.43 -3.28 2.25
CA TYR A 13 -18.98 -3.44 2.22
C TYR A 13 -18.29 -2.27 1.51
N CYS A 14 -17.13 -1.88 2.03
CA CYS A 14 -16.28 -0.83 1.51
C CYS A 14 -15.21 -1.38 0.58
N SER A 15 -14.88 -0.61 -0.46
CA SER A 15 -13.64 -0.76 -1.21
C SER A 15 -12.73 0.44 -0.95
N ASP A 16 -11.43 0.26 -1.11
CA ASP A 16 -10.43 1.33 -1.00
C ASP A 16 -9.33 1.16 -2.04
N MET A 17 -8.93 2.26 -2.68
CA MET A 17 -7.81 2.27 -3.61
C MET A 17 -7.23 3.66 -3.81
N THR A 18 -5.92 3.68 -4.00
CA THR A 18 -5.16 4.89 -4.29
C THR A 18 -4.29 4.70 -5.52
N ARG A 19 -4.36 5.67 -6.45
CA ARG A 19 -3.42 5.82 -7.57
C ARG A 19 -2.82 7.21 -7.57
N THR A 20 -1.59 7.35 -8.05
CA THR A 20 -0.99 8.67 -8.28
C THR A 20 -0.91 8.94 -9.76
N TRP A 21 -1.63 9.97 -10.22
CA TRP A 21 -1.60 10.44 -11.61
C TRP A 21 -0.56 11.56 -11.78
N VAL A 22 0.27 11.45 -12.81
CA VAL A 22 1.28 12.43 -13.17
C VAL A 22 0.93 13.05 -14.53
N PRO A 23 0.66 14.37 -14.59
CA PRO A 23 0.48 15.06 -15.86
C PRO A 23 1.81 15.22 -16.59
N GLY A 24 1.85 14.80 -17.85
CA GLY A 24 3.02 14.99 -18.71
C GLY A 24 4.26 14.21 -18.25
N ALA A 25 5.44 14.71 -18.58
CA ALA A 25 6.70 14.05 -18.24
C ALA A 25 7.11 14.33 -16.77
N PRO A 26 7.38 13.31 -15.96
CA PRO A 26 7.89 13.48 -14.60
C PRO A 26 9.36 13.97 -14.59
N SER A 27 9.76 14.62 -13.50
CA SER A 27 11.18 14.84 -13.22
C SER A 27 11.86 13.53 -12.80
N PRO A 28 13.19 13.37 -12.97
CA PRO A 28 13.90 12.17 -12.51
C PRO A 28 13.65 11.80 -11.05
N LYS A 29 13.55 12.81 -10.17
CA LYS A 29 13.27 12.57 -8.76
C LYS A 29 11.85 12.08 -8.49
N LEU A 30 10.85 12.60 -9.22
CA LEU A 30 9.48 12.06 -9.12
C LEU A 30 9.41 10.62 -9.66
N MET A 31 10.19 10.32 -10.70
CA MET A 31 10.27 8.96 -11.23
C MET A 31 10.81 7.97 -10.20
N GLU A 32 11.91 8.35 -9.56
CA GLU A 32 12.54 7.62 -8.47
C GLU A 32 11.55 7.34 -7.33
N ILE A 33 10.87 8.37 -6.81
CA ILE A 33 9.88 8.23 -5.74
C ILE A 33 8.76 7.26 -6.13
N TYR A 34 8.22 7.41 -7.35
CA TYR A 34 7.14 6.54 -7.81
C TYR A 34 7.58 5.09 -7.90
N LYS A 35 8.77 4.82 -8.45
CA LYS A 35 9.35 3.47 -8.52
C LYS A 35 9.55 2.88 -7.13
N THR A 36 10.10 3.65 -6.20
CA THR A 36 10.28 3.19 -4.81
C THR A 36 8.95 2.81 -4.16
N VAL A 37 7.89 3.63 -4.32
CA VAL A 37 6.56 3.29 -3.78
C VAL A 37 5.98 2.04 -4.44
N ARG A 38 6.12 1.90 -5.77
CA ARG A 38 5.68 0.71 -6.51
C ARG A 38 6.40 -0.55 -6.04
N GLU A 39 7.72 -0.51 -5.94
CA GLU A 39 8.54 -1.63 -5.48
C GLU A 39 8.19 -2.03 -4.05
N ALA A 40 8.00 -1.04 -3.16
CA ALA A 40 7.56 -1.26 -1.80
C ALA A 40 6.18 -1.94 -1.73
N GLN A 41 5.23 -1.52 -2.58
CA GLN A 41 3.89 -2.12 -2.64
C GLN A 41 3.97 -3.57 -3.10
N LEU A 42 4.72 -3.83 -4.17
CA LEU A 42 4.88 -5.18 -4.72
C LEU A 42 5.58 -6.12 -3.73
N ALA A 43 6.62 -5.65 -3.04
CA ALA A 43 7.32 -6.44 -2.03
C ALA A 43 6.40 -6.81 -0.84
N ALA A 44 5.55 -5.89 -0.40
CA ALA A 44 4.56 -6.20 0.63
C ALA A 44 3.50 -7.20 0.14
N GLN A 45 3.00 -7.05 -1.09
CA GLN A 45 2.03 -7.97 -1.69
C GLN A 45 2.59 -9.38 -1.93
N ASP A 46 3.88 -9.50 -2.25
CA ASP A 46 4.57 -10.79 -2.38
C ASP A 46 4.76 -11.48 -1.02
N LYS A 47 5.01 -10.70 0.03
CA LYS A 47 5.26 -11.22 1.38
C LYS A 47 3.99 -11.60 2.15
N ILE A 48 2.88 -10.90 1.90
CA ILE A 48 1.67 -11.04 2.71
C ILE A 48 0.95 -12.37 2.46
N ARG A 49 0.65 -13.10 3.54
CA ARG A 49 -0.05 -14.39 3.54
C ARG A 49 -0.58 -14.73 4.93
N ALA A 50 -1.48 -15.70 5.03
CA ALA A 50 -1.89 -16.23 6.32
C ALA A 50 -0.71 -16.82 7.10
N GLY A 51 -0.71 -16.66 8.43
CA GLY A 51 0.31 -17.14 9.34
C GLY A 51 1.55 -16.24 9.48
N ILE A 52 1.61 -15.11 8.77
CA ILE A 52 2.68 -14.12 8.94
C ILE A 52 2.26 -13.02 9.93
N ASP A 53 3.25 -12.41 10.57
CA ASP A 53 3.08 -11.24 11.41
C ASP A 53 2.85 -9.98 10.56
N SER A 54 1.85 -9.17 10.91
CA SER A 54 1.53 -7.92 10.21
C SER A 54 2.68 -6.91 10.18
N VAL A 55 3.53 -6.87 11.22
CA VAL A 55 4.72 -6.00 11.26
C VAL A 55 5.73 -6.46 10.21
N ALA A 56 5.88 -7.76 9.99
CA ALA A 56 6.82 -8.28 8.98
C ALA A 56 6.42 -7.86 7.56
N VAL A 57 5.12 -7.70 7.30
CA VAL A 57 4.59 -7.18 6.03
C VAL A 57 4.86 -5.68 5.89
N ASP A 58 4.59 -4.88 6.94
CA ASP A 58 4.93 -3.45 6.97
C ASP A 58 6.43 -3.22 6.73
N SER A 59 7.30 -3.97 7.40
CA SER A 59 8.75 -3.89 7.22
C SER A 59 9.19 -4.11 5.77
N ALA A 60 8.54 -5.01 5.01
CA ALA A 60 8.95 -5.26 3.63
C ALA A 60 8.83 -4.03 2.73
N ALA A 61 7.77 -3.23 2.90
CA ALA A 61 7.63 -1.96 2.20
C ALA A 61 8.49 -0.85 2.84
N ARG A 62 8.43 -0.76 4.18
CA ARG A 62 9.07 0.34 4.93
C ARG A 62 10.58 0.32 4.83
N ASP A 63 11.20 -0.86 4.86
CA ASP A 63 12.65 -1.01 4.76
C ASP A 63 13.14 -0.58 3.36
N LEU A 64 12.43 -0.96 2.28
CA LEU A 64 12.75 -0.51 0.93
C LEU A 64 12.68 1.03 0.80
N ILE A 65 11.63 1.64 1.34
CA ILE A 65 11.48 3.10 1.34
C ILE A 65 12.59 3.77 2.16
N ARG A 66 12.95 3.22 3.32
CA ARG A 66 14.06 3.71 4.16
C ARG A 66 15.39 3.61 3.43
N ASP A 67 15.68 2.47 2.81
CA ASP A 67 16.96 2.19 2.16
C ASP A 67 17.14 3.03 0.88
N ALA A 68 16.03 3.44 0.25
CA ALA A 68 16.01 4.44 -0.82
C ALA A 68 16.18 5.90 -0.31
N GLY A 69 16.30 6.12 1.00
CA GLY A 69 16.54 7.44 1.61
C GLY A 69 15.27 8.23 1.94
N TYR A 70 14.10 7.60 1.92
CA TYR A 70 12.80 8.25 2.14
C TYR A 70 12.08 7.78 3.42
N GLY A 71 12.80 7.18 4.36
CA GLY A 71 12.21 6.60 5.58
C GLY A 71 11.38 7.61 6.38
N ASP A 72 11.87 8.83 6.52
CA ASP A 72 11.19 9.93 7.22
C ASP A 72 9.96 10.47 6.46
N ASN A 73 9.81 10.09 5.18
CA ASN A 73 8.72 10.52 4.31
C ASN A 73 7.55 9.52 4.26
N PHE A 74 7.64 8.37 4.96
CA PHE A 74 6.57 7.38 5.06
C PHE A 74 6.01 7.31 6.49
N GLY A 75 5.15 8.28 6.82
CA GLY A 75 4.69 8.55 8.19
C GLY A 75 3.53 7.69 8.70
N HIS A 76 2.81 6.97 7.84
CA HIS A 76 1.65 6.16 8.21
C HIS A 76 1.96 4.65 8.22
N GLY A 77 1.01 3.82 8.68
CA GLY A 77 1.11 2.36 8.56
C GLY A 77 1.00 1.92 7.10
N LEU A 78 1.52 0.74 6.77
CA LEU A 78 1.39 0.15 5.44
C LEU A 78 -0.05 -0.08 4.99
N GLY A 79 -1.00 -0.27 5.91
CA GLY A 79 -2.40 -0.46 5.57
C GLY A 79 -3.27 -0.89 6.74
N HIS A 80 -4.52 -1.22 6.45
CA HIS A 80 -5.53 -1.56 7.45
C HIS A 80 -6.54 -2.58 6.91
N GLY A 81 -7.32 -3.17 7.80
CA GLY A 81 -8.46 -4.00 7.45
C GLY A 81 -9.54 -3.16 6.81
N VAL A 82 -10.28 -3.76 5.88
CA VAL A 82 -11.42 -3.14 5.19
C VAL A 82 -12.53 -4.16 5.01
N GLY A 83 -13.75 -3.74 5.31
CA GLY A 83 -14.93 -4.61 5.31
C GLY A 83 -16.19 -3.78 5.42
N LEU A 84 -16.91 -3.87 6.54
CA LEU A 84 -18.11 -3.05 6.77
C LEU A 84 -17.75 -1.59 7.10
N ALA A 85 -16.56 -1.38 7.63
CA ALA A 85 -15.91 -0.08 7.75
C ALA A 85 -14.73 0.02 6.78
N VAL A 86 -14.43 1.25 6.33
CA VAL A 86 -13.23 1.54 5.52
C VAL A 86 -11.98 1.18 6.32
N HIS A 87 -11.96 1.56 7.61
CA HIS A 87 -10.89 1.23 8.54
C HIS A 87 -11.40 0.26 9.62
N GLU A 88 -10.90 -0.97 9.58
CA GLU A 88 -11.09 -1.98 10.62
C GLU A 88 -9.78 -2.76 10.88
N LYS A 89 -9.83 -3.76 11.75
CA LYS A 89 -8.67 -4.61 12.05
C LYS A 89 -8.45 -5.66 10.96
N PRO A 90 -7.22 -6.16 10.76
CA PRO A 90 -5.98 -5.79 11.46
C PRO A 90 -5.32 -4.54 10.86
N GLY A 91 -4.40 -3.92 11.61
CA GLY A 91 -3.51 -2.90 11.05
C GLY A 91 -2.21 -3.52 10.53
N LEU A 92 -1.73 -3.08 9.37
CA LEU A 92 -0.36 -3.31 8.90
C LEU A 92 0.47 -2.07 9.24
N ARG A 93 1.28 -2.16 10.28
CA ARG A 93 2.06 -1.04 10.81
C ARG A 93 3.30 -1.56 11.52
N LYS A 94 4.28 -0.67 11.75
CA LYS A 94 5.56 -0.96 12.42
C LYS A 94 5.46 -1.44 13.89
N VAL A 95 4.26 -1.49 14.47
CA VAL A 95 3.99 -1.83 15.88
C VAL A 95 2.69 -2.64 15.99
N GLU A 96 2.45 -3.24 17.15
CA GLU A 96 1.24 -4.04 17.44
C GLU A 96 1.06 -5.20 16.46
N PRO A 97 1.96 -6.20 16.51
CA PRO A 97 1.89 -7.37 15.65
C PRO A 97 0.56 -8.09 15.79
N THR A 98 0.01 -8.49 14.64
CA THR A 98 -1.16 -9.37 14.55
C THR A 98 -0.82 -10.53 13.65
N LEU A 99 -1.09 -11.75 14.11
CA LEU A 99 -0.98 -12.94 13.25
C LEU A 99 -2.09 -12.88 12.21
N LEU A 100 -1.72 -12.78 10.94
CA LEU A 100 -2.68 -12.66 9.85
C LEU A 100 -3.34 -14.02 9.56
N GLU A 101 -4.64 -14.03 9.33
CA GLU A 101 -5.42 -15.24 9.06
C GLU A 101 -5.92 -15.28 7.61
N GLU A 102 -6.21 -16.48 7.12
CA GLU A 102 -6.79 -16.66 5.79
C GLU A 102 -8.14 -15.95 5.67
N ASN A 103 -8.42 -15.33 4.53
CA ASN A 103 -9.61 -14.51 4.24
C ASN A 103 -9.68 -13.14 4.92
N MET A 104 -8.70 -12.73 5.74
CA MET A 104 -8.60 -11.32 6.10
C MET A 104 -8.46 -10.46 4.83
N VAL A 105 -9.10 -9.30 4.81
CA VAL A 105 -9.03 -8.33 3.72
C VAL A 105 -8.38 -7.07 4.25
N VAL A 106 -7.30 -6.63 3.61
CA VAL A 106 -6.50 -5.47 4.03
C VAL A 106 -6.09 -4.62 2.84
N THR A 107 -5.78 -3.35 3.09
CA THR A 107 -5.09 -2.45 2.15
C THR A 107 -3.57 -2.68 2.22
N VAL A 108 -2.90 -2.47 1.10
CA VAL A 108 -1.43 -2.39 1.00
C VAL A 108 -1.09 -1.11 0.25
N GLU A 109 -0.74 -0.07 1.00
CA GLU A 109 -0.79 1.33 0.57
C GLU A 109 0.47 2.15 0.92
N PRO A 110 1.69 1.70 0.61
CA PRO A 110 2.87 2.52 0.92
C PRO A 110 2.81 3.89 0.24
N GLY A 111 3.42 4.88 0.87
CA GLY A 111 3.49 6.23 0.31
C GLY A 111 4.69 7.03 0.78
N ILE A 112 5.14 7.95 -0.07
CA ILE A 112 6.23 8.89 0.20
C ILE A 112 5.67 10.30 0.01
N TYR A 113 5.83 11.16 1.02
CA TYR A 113 5.40 12.56 1.00
C TYR A 113 6.55 13.50 1.36
N ILE A 114 6.94 14.33 0.40
CA ILE A 114 8.01 15.32 0.52
C ILE A 114 7.37 16.71 0.45
N PRO A 115 7.31 17.44 1.59
CA PRO A 115 6.72 18.77 1.65
C PRO A 115 7.29 19.71 0.57
N GLY A 116 6.40 20.43 -0.12
CA GLY A 116 6.79 21.36 -1.19
C GLY A 116 7.26 20.71 -2.48
N PHE A 117 7.29 19.38 -2.59
CA PHE A 117 7.75 18.69 -3.79
C PHE A 117 6.75 17.68 -4.33
N ALA A 118 6.56 16.54 -3.65
CA ALA A 118 5.78 15.43 -4.20
C ALA A 118 5.11 14.56 -3.14
N GLY A 119 4.01 13.95 -3.53
CA GLY A 119 3.35 12.87 -2.79
C GLY A 119 3.00 11.75 -3.76
N VAL A 120 3.41 10.53 -3.44
CA VAL A 120 3.02 9.33 -4.19
C VAL A 120 2.50 8.30 -3.19
N ARG A 121 1.30 7.78 -3.46
CA ARG A 121 0.73 6.60 -2.80
C ARG A 121 0.15 5.68 -3.86
N LEU A 122 0.33 4.38 -3.66
CA LEU A 122 -0.24 3.32 -4.48
C LEU A 122 -0.85 2.30 -3.53
N GLU A 123 -2.10 1.93 -3.77
CA GLU A 123 -2.85 1.08 -2.85
C GLU A 123 -3.68 0.04 -3.57
N ASN A 124 -3.65 -1.18 -3.05
CA ASN A 124 -4.59 -2.23 -3.44
C ASN A 124 -5.21 -2.86 -2.19
N MET A 125 -6.46 -3.29 -2.32
CA MET A 125 -7.04 -4.26 -1.43
C MET A 125 -6.61 -5.68 -1.81
N VAL A 126 -6.31 -6.48 -0.80
CA VAL A 126 -5.95 -7.88 -0.95
C VAL A 126 -6.72 -8.76 0.02
N ARG A 127 -7.13 -9.95 -0.44
CA ARG A 127 -7.63 -11.03 0.41
C ARG A 127 -6.50 -12.03 0.67
N LEU A 128 -6.23 -12.33 1.93
CA LEU A 128 -5.16 -13.25 2.28
C LEU A 128 -5.53 -14.70 1.97
N THR A 129 -4.53 -15.45 1.48
CA THR A 129 -4.57 -16.89 1.24
C THR A 129 -3.48 -17.58 2.06
N LYS A 130 -3.45 -18.92 2.08
CA LYS A 130 -2.39 -19.68 2.76
C LYS A 130 -0.98 -19.39 2.24
N THR A 131 -0.84 -19.07 0.96
CA THR A 131 0.47 -18.96 0.30
C THR A 131 0.80 -17.57 -0.21
N GLY A 132 -0.11 -16.60 -0.09
CA GLY A 132 0.05 -15.25 -0.61
C GLY A 132 -1.23 -14.45 -0.43
N CYS A 133 -1.58 -13.63 -1.42
CA CYS A 133 -2.84 -12.90 -1.45
C CYS A 133 -3.49 -12.86 -2.84
N GLU A 134 -4.79 -12.61 -2.87
CA GLU A 134 -5.57 -12.31 -4.06
C GLU A 134 -5.81 -10.80 -4.13
N LEU A 135 -5.46 -10.17 -5.25
CA LEU A 135 -5.76 -8.77 -5.51
C LEU A 135 -7.26 -8.59 -5.79
N LEU A 136 -7.91 -7.74 -5.01
CA LEU A 136 -9.31 -7.35 -5.22
C LEU A 136 -9.41 -6.09 -6.09
N THR A 137 -8.42 -5.20 -5.99
CA THR A 137 -8.29 -4.04 -6.88
C THR A 137 -7.82 -4.49 -8.27
N ARG A 138 -8.64 -4.26 -9.30
CA ARG A 138 -8.38 -4.72 -10.68
C ARG A 138 -7.53 -3.78 -11.52
N GLU A 139 -7.49 -2.49 -11.19
CA GLU A 139 -6.64 -1.55 -11.88
C GLU A 139 -5.19 -1.88 -11.58
N GLN A 140 -4.37 -2.15 -12.61
CA GLN A 140 -2.96 -2.53 -12.45
C GLN A 140 -2.02 -1.58 -13.18
N PHE A 141 -2.52 -0.44 -13.64
CA PHE A 141 -1.72 0.57 -14.29
C PHE A 141 -0.57 1.03 -13.38
N PHE A 142 0.64 0.86 -13.90
CA PHE A 142 1.83 1.54 -13.44
C PHE A 142 2.45 2.27 -14.62
N TYR A 143 3.04 3.43 -14.35
CA TYR A 143 3.95 4.03 -15.30
C TYR A 143 5.14 3.10 -15.60
N ASP A 144 5.59 3.13 -16.85
CA ASP A 144 6.64 2.28 -17.43
C ASP A 144 8.01 2.97 -17.53
N TRP A 145 8.06 4.28 -17.30
CA TRP A 145 9.29 5.07 -17.20
C TRP A 145 10.08 4.80 -15.93
#